data_AF-F7L1Z6-F1
#
_entry.id   AF-F7L1Z6-F1
#
_cell.length_a   1.000
_cell.length_b   1.000
_cell.length_c   1.000
_cell.angle_alpha   90.00
_cell.angle_beta   90.00
_cell.angle_gamma   90.00
#
_symmetry.space_group_name_H-M   'P 1'
#
loop_
_entity.id
_entity.type
_entity.pdbx_description
1 polymer ?
#
loop_
_entity_poly.entity_id
_entity_poly.type
_entity_poly.pdbx_seq_one_letter_code
_entity_poly.pdbx_strand_id
1 'polypeptide(L)'
;MLKFYIDVINYLAIFAFLLGIVTALLIKYKNIYLNIVVGLISLVGLGCSITMTVFKQLYPQKMVKISLQYNRWALAIGMLFMLVALLFQFLRTLTEKENSKLCILSVISIKFSTVAVWFLGFTIIPQVYAMTKEFVAFGEDSFGTQSLLRVGGFLLGLLTIFLIALSVQKVYFRLKPNLAKIFALLIYLVASCDFFLRGVSALARLRLLKSSNPLVFNVMVLEDKSTVYIVILFTIVACIFSLLLFKDSRKVIGTFKNNALLRLEKARLKNNKHWLTSLAFFSILSVFLITVVHSHITKPVALTPPQPYQEEGNMIVIPLTDVEDGHLHRFSYIATGGNNVRFIVVKKPKGGSYGLGLDACDICGIAGYFERNDEIVCKRCDVVMNKSTIGFKGGCNPVPFEYEIRDKKIYIDKATLEKEKDRFPVGD
;
A
#
# COMPACT_ATOMS: atom_id res chain seq x y z
N MET A 1 -12.36 3.33 7.06
CA MET A 1 -11.25 3.89 7.87
C MET A 1 -9.91 3.20 7.61
N LEU A 2 -9.78 1.91 7.95
CA LEU A 2 -8.47 1.26 8.08
C LEU A 2 -7.68 1.17 6.76
N LYS A 3 -8.36 0.88 5.63
CA LYS A 3 -7.76 0.90 4.28
C LYS A 3 -7.07 2.23 3.98
N PHE A 4 -7.81 3.34 4.07
CA PHE A 4 -7.28 4.69 3.83
C PHE A 4 -6.13 5.05 4.77
N TYR A 5 -6.22 4.66 6.04
CA TYR A 5 -5.16 4.89 7.01
C TYR A 5 -3.85 4.18 6.61
N ILE A 6 -3.95 2.90 6.24
CA ILE A 6 -2.81 2.07 5.83
C ILE A 6 -2.24 2.56 4.51
N ASP A 7 -3.08 2.84 3.52
CA ASP A 7 -2.64 3.26 2.19
C ASP A 7 -1.86 4.58 2.25
N VAL A 8 -2.33 5.56 3.03
CA VAL A 8 -1.60 6.82 3.26
C VAL A 8 -0.23 6.56 3.88
N ILE A 9 -0.15 5.68 4.89
CA ILE A 9 1.12 5.32 5.52
C ILE A 9 2.04 4.60 4.54
N ASN A 10 1.52 3.64 3.78
CA ASN A 10 2.26 2.87 2.79
C ASN A 10 2.88 3.77 1.72
N TYR A 11 2.14 4.78 1.26
CA TYR A 11 2.64 5.74 0.28
C TYR A 11 3.67 6.72 0.86
N LEU A 12 3.45 7.24 2.07
CA LEU A 12 4.22 8.38 2.58
C LEU A 12 5.29 8.04 3.62
N ALA A 13 5.37 6.80 4.13
CA ALA A 13 6.32 6.46 5.20
C ALA A 13 7.78 6.77 4.83
N ILE A 14 8.22 6.32 3.64
CA ILE A 14 9.59 6.56 3.14
C ILE A 14 9.85 8.07 2.99
N PHE A 15 8.87 8.79 2.43
CA PHE A 15 8.93 10.24 2.27
C PHE A 15 9.07 10.96 3.64
N ALA A 16 8.37 10.48 4.68
CA ALA A 16 8.42 11.05 6.02
C ALA A 16 9.81 10.97 6.67
N PHE A 17 10.47 9.81 6.57
CA PHE A 17 11.82 9.62 7.11
C PHE A 17 12.83 10.56 6.44
N LEU A 18 12.78 10.66 5.11
CA LEU A 18 13.63 11.57 4.35
C LEU A 18 13.35 13.04 4.66
N LEU A 19 12.08 13.45 4.66
CA LEU A 19 11.70 14.82 4.98
C LEU A 19 12.13 15.20 6.40
N GLY A 20 11.97 14.28 7.37
CA GLY A 20 12.40 14.46 8.75
C GLY A 20 13.90 14.74 8.86
N ILE A 21 14.74 13.98 8.16
CA ILE A 21 16.19 14.18 8.22
C ILE A 21 16.66 15.41 7.42
N VAL A 22 16.07 15.67 6.25
CA VAL A 22 16.39 16.85 5.43
C VAL A 22 16.08 18.13 6.21
N THR A 23 14.90 18.20 6.85
CA THR A 23 14.52 19.37 7.66
C THR A 23 15.39 19.50 8.92
N ALA A 24 15.82 18.40 9.54
CA ALA A 24 16.75 18.46 10.66
C ALA A 24 18.11 19.05 10.26
N LEU A 25 18.64 18.62 9.12
CA LEU A 25 19.88 19.15 8.58
C LEU A 25 19.74 20.62 8.18
N LEU A 26 18.62 21.00 7.55
CA LEU A 26 18.31 22.38 7.19
C LEU A 26 18.35 23.32 8.42
N ILE A 27 17.66 22.95 9.50
CA ILE A 27 17.61 23.71 10.75
C ILE A 27 18.99 23.77 11.43
N LYS A 28 19.78 22.69 11.37
CA LYS A 28 21.12 22.64 11.99
C LYS A 28 22.07 23.67 11.41
N TYR A 29 22.07 23.85 10.09
CA TYR A 29 23.04 24.73 9.42
C TYR A 29 22.69 26.21 9.46
N LYS A 30 21.42 26.58 9.77
CA LYS A 30 20.96 27.98 9.92
C LYS A 30 21.42 28.92 8.78
N ASN A 31 21.55 28.39 7.57
CA ASN A 31 22.01 29.16 6.41
C ASN A 31 20.79 29.67 5.62
N ILE A 32 20.59 31.00 5.61
CA ILE A 32 19.46 31.66 4.94
C ILE A 32 19.44 31.31 3.44
N TYR A 33 20.58 31.33 2.76
CA TYR A 33 20.67 31.00 1.34
C TYR A 33 20.25 29.55 1.07
N LEU A 34 20.69 28.61 1.91
CA LEU A 34 20.26 27.22 1.80
C LEU A 34 18.74 27.07 2.00
N ASN A 35 18.17 27.77 2.97
CA ASN A 35 16.73 27.76 3.22
C ASN A 35 15.94 28.28 2.02
N ILE A 36 16.40 29.38 1.40
CA ILE A 36 15.77 29.94 0.19
C ILE A 36 15.86 28.94 -0.97
N VAL A 37 17.04 28.36 -1.23
CA VAL A 37 17.21 27.37 -2.32
C VAL A 37 16.33 26.14 -2.10
N VAL A 38 16.32 25.58 -0.89
CA VAL A 38 15.47 24.42 -0.56
C VAL A 38 13.98 24.78 -0.65
N GLY A 39 13.59 25.99 -0.24
CA GLY A 39 12.24 26.52 -0.40
C GLY A 39 11.82 26.62 -1.86
N LEU A 40 12.68 27.17 -2.73
CA LEU A 40 12.44 27.26 -4.17
C LEU A 40 12.32 25.89 -4.83
N ILE A 41 13.25 24.96 -4.53
CA ILE A 41 13.17 23.57 -5.02
C ILE A 41 11.85 22.94 -4.59
N SER A 42 11.42 23.19 -3.36
CA SER A 42 10.19 22.63 -2.82
C SER A 42 8.93 23.23 -3.45
N LEU A 43 8.94 24.53 -3.72
CA LEU A 43 7.84 25.21 -4.42
C LEU A 43 7.69 24.68 -5.85
N VAL A 44 8.79 24.51 -6.57
CA VAL A 44 8.80 23.93 -7.93
C VAL A 44 8.33 22.48 -7.90
N GLY A 45 8.87 21.65 -6.98
CA GLY A 45 8.49 20.25 -6.84
C GLY A 45 7.00 20.05 -6.51
N LEU A 46 6.47 20.87 -5.59
CA LEU A 46 5.05 20.88 -5.26
C LEU A 46 4.20 21.35 -6.45
N GLY A 47 4.61 22.43 -7.12
CA GLY A 47 3.96 22.94 -8.32
C GLY A 47 3.85 21.89 -9.42
N CYS A 48 4.95 21.18 -9.73
CA CYS A 48 4.96 20.07 -10.68
C CYS A 48 4.05 18.91 -10.27
N SER A 49 3.98 18.60 -8.97
CA SER A 49 3.13 17.52 -8.45
C SER A 49 1.63 17.89 -8.55
N ILE A 50 1.29 19.14 -8.25
CA ILE A 50 -0.07 19.67 -8.36
C ILE A 50 -0.50 19.73 -9.82
N THR A 51 0.33 20.30 -10.71
CA THR A 51 0.00 20.36 -12.14
C THR A 51 -0.23 18.96 -12.69
N MET A 52 0.62 17.99 -12.35
CA MET A 52 0.44 16.61 -12.76
C MET A 52 -0.89 16.01 -12.29
N THR A 53 -1.29 16.33 -11.06
CA THR A 53 -2.57 15.90 -10.48
C THR A 53 -3.76 16.51 -11.21
N VAL A 54 -3.71 17.83 -11.49
CA VAL A 54 -4.75 18.55 -12.25
C VAL A 54 -4.86 18.02 -13.67
N PHE A 55 -3.74 17.82 -14.38
CA PHE A 55 -3.78 17.29 -15.74
C PHE A 55 -4.36 15.87 -15.79
N LYS A 56 -3.99 14.99 -14.84
CA LYS A 56 -4.59 13.65 -14.72
C LYS A 56 -6.11 13.71 -14.55
N GLN A 57 -6.62 14.75 -13.88
CA GLN A 57 -8.06 14.95 -13.70
C GLN A 57 -8.75 15.49 -14.96
N LEU A 58 -8.14 16.48 -15.63
CA LEU A 58 -8.73 17.09 -16.83
C LEU A 58 -8.72 16.13 -18.04
N TYR A 59 -7.70 15.28 -18.16
CA TYR A 59 -7.49 14.43 -19.34
C TYR A 59 -7.13 12.98 -18.97
N PRO A 60 -8.02 12.24 -18.27
CA PRO A 60 -7.68 10.92 -17.71
C PRO A 60 -7.19 9.93 -18.77
N GLN A 61 -7.86 9.81 -19.92
CA GLN A 61 -7.47 8.83 -20.96
C GLN A 61 -6.10 9.12 -21.58
N LYS A 62 -5.79 10.40 -21.86
CA LYS A 62 -4.50 10.81 -22.46
C LYS A 62 -3.37 10.74 -21.43
N MET A 63 -3.65 11.11 -20.19
CA MET A 63 -2.64 11.24 -19.14
C MET A 63 -2.20 9.90 -18.54
N VAL A 64 -2.94 8.80 -18.71
CA VAL A 64 -2.50 7.48 -18.19
C VAL A 64 -1.12 7.11 -18.74
N LYS A 65 -0.93 7.07 -20.06
CA LYS A 65 0.36 6.69 -20.66
C LYS A 65 1.46 7.71 -20.37
N ILE A 66 1.14 8.99 -20.54
CA ILE A 66 2.07 10.11 -20.32
C ILE A 66 2.56 10.13 -18.87
N SER A 67 1.65 9.97 -17.91
CA SER A 67 2.00 9.97 -16.49
C SER A 67 2.87 8.80 -16.07
N LEU A 68 2.61 7.61 -16.61
CA LEU A 68 3.46 6.45 -16.36
C LEU A 68 4.88 6.69 -16.86
N GLN A 69 5.03 7.33 -18.02
CA GLN A 69 6.34 7.67 -18.58
C GLN A 69 7.07 8.72 -17.72
N TYR A 70 6.41 9.83 -17.35
CA TYR A 70 7.02 10.85 -16.49
C TYR A 70 7.35 10.31 -15.09
N ASN A 71 6.50 9.48 -14.50
CA ASN A 71 6.79 8.84 -13.21
C ASN A 71 8.06 7.98 -13.27
N ARG A 72 8.26 7.23 -14.37
CA ARG A 72 9.48 6.43 -14.56
C ARG A 72 10.71 7.30 -14.67
N TRP A 73 10.64 8.38 -15.45
CA TRP A 73 11.74 9.36 -15.53
C TRP A 73 12.03 10.02 -14.18
N ALA A 74 11.00 10.40 -13.44
CA ALA A 74 11.14 10.98 -12.10
C ALA A 74 11.88 10.04 -11.15
N LEU A 75 11.55 8.75 -11.13
CA LEU A 75 12.25 7.76 -10.30
C LEU A 75 13.69 7.54 -10.75
N ALA A 76 13.95 7.44 -12.07
CA ALA A 76 15.29 7.25 -12.61
C ALA A 76 16.21 8.45 -12.31
N ILE A 77 15.71 9.68 -12.50
CA ILE A 77 16.45 10.91 -12.19
C ILE A 77 16.60 11.07 -10.67
N GLY A 78 15.52 10.85 -9.91
CA GLY A 78 15.55 10.88 -8.45
C GLY A 78 16.59 9.93 -7.85
N MET A 79 16.76 8.74 -8.43
CA MET A 79 17.82 7.80 -8.06
C MET A 79 19.20 8.41 -8.18
N LEU A 80 19.52 9.07 -9.29
CA LEU A 80 20.81 9.73 -9.49
C LEU A 80 21.05 10.80 -8.42
N PHE A 81 20.07 11.68 -8.18
CA PHE A 81 20.17 12.72 -7.15
C PHE A 81 20.35 12.12 -5.75
N MET A 82 19.65 11.03 -5.44
CA MET A 82 19.75 10.38 -4.14
C MET A 82 21.10 9.68 -3.93
N LEU A 83 21.68 9.06 -4.96
CA LEU A 83 23.02 8.46 -4.89
C LEU A 83 24.10 9.53 -4.68
N VAL A 84 23.99 10.67 -5.36
CA VAL A 84 24.88 11.81 -5.14
C VAL A 84 24.73 12.34 -3.71
N ALA A 85 23.49 12.49 -3.22
CA ALA A 85 23.23 12.94 -1.86
C ALA A 85 23.83 12.00 -0.80
N LEU A 86 23.73 10.68 -1.01
CA LEU A 86 24.35 9.66 -0.16
C LEU A 86 25.87 9.76 -0.17
N LEU A 87 26.49 9.88 -1.35
CA LEU A 87 27.94 9.98 -1.47
C LEU A 87 28.48 11.19 -0.67
N PHE A 88 27.86 12.36 -0.81
CA PHE A 88 28.26 13.54 -0.05
C PHE A 88 28.00 13.40 1.45
N GLN A 89 26.91 12.72 1.85
CA GLN A 89 26.61 12.45 3.26
C GLN A 89 27.58 11.43 3.88
N PHE A 90 28.05 10.46 3.09
CA PHE A 90 29.08 9.50 3.49
C PHE A 90 30.43 10.17 3.67
N LEU A 91 30.89 10.93 2.66
CA LEU A 91 32.14 11.68 2.73
C LEU A 91 32.17 12.62 3.93
N ARG A 92 31.06 13.31 4.19
CA ARG A 92 30.88 14.17 5.37
C ARG A 92 31.08 13.40 6.67
N THR A 93 30.49 12.21 6.78
CA THR A 93 30.58 11.38 8.00
C THR A 93 32.02 10.97 8.30
N LEU A 94 32.85 10.78 7.26
CA LEU A 94 34.27 10.45 7.39
C LEU A 94 35.17 11.66 7.66
N THR A 95 34.89 12.81 7.03
CA THR A 95 35.84 13.94 6.96
C THR A 95 35.58 15.06 7.98
N GLU A 96 34.34 15.28 8.41
CA GLU A 96 34.02 16.41 9.29
C GLU A 96 34.45 16.18 10.74
N LYS A 97 35.48 16.91 11.19
CA LYS A 97 35.62 17.29 12.60
C LYS A 97 34.66 18.43 12.92
N GLU A 98 34.10 18.41 14.13
CA GLU A 98 32.86 19.08 14.57
C GLU A 98 32.81 20.62 14.43
N ASN A 99 33.89 21.29 14.03
CA ASN A 99 34.08 22.72 14.28
C ASN A 99 34.18 23.63 13.04
N SER A 100 34.04 23.14 11.80
CA SER A 100 34.06 24.02 10.62
C SER A 100 32.67 24.57 10.29
N LYS A 101 32.55 25.91 10.34
CA LYS A 101 31.33 26.68 10.07
C LYS A 101 30.80 26.57 8.63
N LEU A 102 31.38 25.76 7.76
CA LEU A 102 30.91 25.64 6.38
C LEU A 102 31.28 24.27 5.78
N CYS A 103 30.44 23.26 6.00
CA CYS A 103 30.62 22.01 5.27
C CYS A 103 29.85 22.05 3.96
N ILE A 104 30.54 22.48 2.92
CA ILE A 104 30.05 22.50 1.54
C ILE A 104 29.42 21.16 1.15
N LEU A 105 30.00 20.02 1.58
CA LEU A 105 29.45 18.68 1.32
C LEU A 105 28.03 18.51 1.85
N SER A 106 27.74 19.02 3.05
CA SER A 106 26.41 18.93 3.65
C SER A 106 25.37 19.78 2.92
N VAL A 107 25.75 20.98 2.48
CA VAL A 107 24.92 21.87 1.68
C VAL A 107 24.56 21.21 0.35
N ILE A 108 25.55 20.58 -0.30
CA ILE A 108 25.34 19.81 -1.53
C ILE A 108 24.41 18.63 -1.26
N SER A 109 24.68 17.81 -0.24
CA SER A 109 23.84 16.66 0.10
C SER A 109 22.38 17.07 0.37
N ILE A 110 22.14 18.16 1.10
CA ILE A 110 20.78 18.66 1.38
C ILE A 110 20.07 19.10 0.09
N LYS A 111 20.74 19.82 -0.81
CA LYS A 111 20.14 20.24 -2.09
C LYS A 111 19.75 19.03 -2.93
N PHE A 112 20.67 18.08 -3.12
CA PHE A 112 20.43 16.89 -3.94
C PHE A 112 19.36 15.98 -3.33
N SER A 113 19.36 15.77 -2.00
CA SER A 113 18.30 15.00 -1.34
C SER A 113 16.95 15.70 -1.37
N THR A 114 16.88 17.03 -1.27
CA THR A 114 15.63 17.78 -1.46
C THR A 114 15.07 17.56 -2.85
N VAL A 115 15.90 17.62 -3.90
CA VAL A 115 15.48 17.32 -5.28
C VAL A 115 14.97 15.88 -5.40
N ALA A 116 15.69 14.90 -4.86
CA ALA A 116 15.27 13.50 -4.87
C ALA A 116 13.92 13.28 -4.15
N VAL A 117 13.73 13.89 -2.99
CA VAL A 117 12.47 13.86 -2.22
C VAL A 117 11.30 14.39 -3.04
N TRP A 118 11.49 15.45 -3.83
CA TRP A 118 10.43 15.98 -4.69
C TRP A 118 10.19 15.16 -5.97
N PHE A 119 11.21 14.48 -6.51
CA PHE A 119 10.97 13.48 -7.55
C PHE A 119 10.14 12.30 -7.03
N LEU A 120 10.38 11.86 -5.80
CA LEU A 120 9.55 10.86 -5.14
C LEU A 120 8.13 11.43 -4.88
N GLY A 121 8.04 12.65 -4.35
CA GLY A 121 6.79 13.37 -4.13
C GLY A 121 5.93 13.51 -5.40
N PHE A 122 6.55 13.80 -6.54
CA PHE A 122 5.88 13.85 -7.85
C PHE A 122 5.17 12.55 -8.22
N THR A 123 5.71 11.40 -7.79
CA THR A 123 5.08 10.10 -8.04
C THR A 123 3.98 9.75 -7.03
N ILE A 124 4.16 10.15 -5.76
CA ILE A 124 3.29 9.77 -4.64
C ILE A 124 2.10 10.71 -4.47
N ILE A 125 2.31 12.03 -4.57
CA ILE A 125 1.26 13.04 -4.32
C ILE A 125 0.02 12.81 -5.18
N PRO A 126 0.12 12.51 -6.49
CA PRO A 126 -1.06 12.19 -7.29
C PRO A 126 -1.80 10.92 -6.83
N GLN A 127 -1.11 9.94 -6.25
CA GLN A 127 -1.72 8.71 -5.71
C GLN A 127 -2.49 9.01 -4.42
N VAL A 128 -1.87 9.74 -3.49
CA VAL A 128 -2.50 10.17 -2.24
C VAL A 128 -3.71 11.07 -2.53
N TYR A 129 -3.59 11.98 -3.51
CA TYR A 129 -4.71 12.80 -3.94
C TYR A 129 -5.84 11.97 -4.57
N ALA A 130 -5.52 10.97 -5.39
CA ALA A 130 -6.54 10.12 -6.01
C ALA A 130 -7.45 9.45 -4.97
N MET A 131 -6.92 9.09 -3.80
CA MET A 131 -7.70 8.53 -2.70
C MET A 131 -8.83 9.46 -2.23
N THR A 132 -8.65 10.79 -2.31
CA THR A 132 -9.69 11.74 -1.90
C THR A 132 -10.97 11.63 -2.72
N LYS A 133 -10.88 11.07 -3.93
CA LYS A 133 -12.04 10.81 -4.80
C LYS A 133 -12.84 9.59 -4.38
N GLU A 134 -12.25 8.71 -3.57
CA GLU A 134 -12.89 7.49 -3.06
C GLU A 134 -13.51 7.69 -1.67
N PHE A 135 -13.53 8.93 -1.15
CA PHE A 135 -14.13 9.21 0.15
C PHE A 135 -15.63 8.93 0.17
N VAL A 136 -16.36 9.29 -0.89
CA VAL A 136 -17.78 9.00 -1.05
C VAL A 136 -17.91 8.01 -2.21
N ALA A 137 -18.39 6.80 -1.95
CA ALA A 137 -18.60 5.84 -3.02
C ALA A 137 -19.87 6.19 -3.81
N PHE A 138 -19.99 5.65 -5.01
CA PHE A 138 -21.16 5.89 -5.85
C PHE A 138 -22.44 5.40 -5.14
N GLY A 139 -23.41 6.29 -4.97
CA GLY A 139 -24.68 5.99 -4.28
C GLY A 139 -24.63 6.11 -2.76
N GLU A 140 -23.50 6.50 -2.16
CA GLU A 140 -23.41 6.76 -0.72
C GLU A 140 -23.65 8.25 -0.39
N ASP A 141 -24.22 8.50 0.79
CA ASP A 141 -24.35 9.86 1.33
C ASP A 141 -22.99 10.47 1.67
N SER A 142 -22.82 11.75 1.34
CA SER A 142 -21.58 12.49 1.61
C SER A 142 -21.25 12.57 3.11
N PHE A 143 -22.27 12.56 3.97
CA PHE A 143 -22.14 12.58 5.44
C PHE A 143 -22.46 11.23 6.10
N GLY A 144 -22.45 10.13 5.32
CA GLY A 144 -22.61 8.79 5.87
C GLY A 144 -21.45 8.38 6.79
N THR A 145 -21.71 7.49 7.74
CA THR A 145 -20.70 6.97 8.68
C THR A 145 -19.47 6.40 7.95
N GLN A 146 -19.68 5.68 6.84
CA GLN A 146 -18.58 5.10 6.06
C GLN A 146 -17.70 6.18 5.42
N SER A 147 -18.31 7.21 4.82
CA SER A 147 -17.61 8.35 4.23
C SER A 147 -16.76 9.08 5.28
N LEU A 148 -17.33 9.38 6.44
CA LEU A 148 -16.62 10.02 7.56
C LEU A 148 -15.47 9.15 8.08
N LEU A 149 -15.67 7.84 8.20
CA LEU A 149 -14.63 6.91 8.58
C LEU A 149 -13.48 6.84 7.56
N ARG A 150 -13.74 6.99 6.26
CA ARG A 150 -12.69 7.06 5.23
C ARG A 150 -11.87 8.34 5.34
N VAL A 151 -12.53 9.49 5.49
CA VAL A 151 -11.87 10.79 5.72
C VAL A 151 -11.05 10.76 7.00
N GLY A 152 -11.61 10.26 8.11
CA GLY A 152 -10.91 10.13 9.39
C GLY A 152 -9.67 9.24 9.30
N GLY A 153 -9.76 8.12 8.56
CA GLY A 153 -8.60 7.25 8.30
C GLY A 153 -7.50 7.96 7.51
N PHE A 154 -7.87 8.73 6.48
CA PHE A 154 -6.93 9.51 5.68
C PHE A 154 -6.22 10.59 6.51
N LEU A 155 -6.96 11.37 7.29
CA LEU A 155 -6.41 12.42 8.16
C LEU A 155 -5.50 11.84 9.26
N LEU A 156 -5.90 10.72 9.86
CA LEU A 156 -5.08 10.01 10.85
C LEU A 156 -3.77 9.50 10.22
N GLY A 157 -3.82 9.08 8.96
CA GLY A 157 -2.66 8.69 8.16
C GLY A 157 -1.68 9.84 8.01
N LEU A 158 -2.17 11.00 7.55
CA LEU A 158 -1.36 12.21 7.41
C LEU A 158 -0.75 12.66 8.75
N LEU A 159 -1.53 12.59 9.83
CA LEU A 159 -1.05 12.91 11.17
C LEU A 159 0.08 11.96 11.60
N THR A 160 -0.07 10.65 11.38
CA THR A 160 0.95 9.65 11.71
C THR A 160 2.25 9.91 10.93
N ILE A 161 2.14 10.20 9.64
CA ILE A 161 3.27 10.53 8.76
C ILE A 161 3.98 11.81 9.22
N PHE A 162 3.22 12.85 9.56
CA PHE A 162 3.76 14.09 10.12
C PHE A 162 4.51 13.82 11.43
N LEU A 163 3.95 13.00 12.32
CA LEU A 163 4.58 12.63 13.60
C LEU A 163 5.85 11.82 13.40
N ILE A 164 5.93 10.94 12.40
CA ILE A 164 7.18 10.24 12.03
C ILE A 164 8.24 11.26 11.60
N ALA A 165 7.93 12.13 10.64
CA ALA A 165 8.88 13.12 10.14
C ALA A 165 9.38 14.06 11.25
N LEU A 166 8.46 14.54 12.10
CA LEU A 166 8.77 15.38 13.25
C LEU A 166 9.62 14.63 14.28
N SER A 167 9.32 13.36 14.56
CA SER A 167 10.07 12.55 15.53
C SER A 167 11.49 12.27 15.04
N VAL A 168 11.70 11.96 13.76
CA VAL A 168 13.03 11.83 13.14
C VAL A 168 13.83 13.11 13.33
N GLN A 169 13.22 14.26 13.01
CA GLN A 169 13.85 15.57 13.17
C GLN A 169 14.25 15.85 14.63
N LYS A 170 13.33 15.62 15.57
CA LYS A 170 13.55 15.91 16.99
C LYS A 170 14.57 14.95 17.60
N VAL A 171 14.59 13.68 17.22
CA VAL A 171 15.59 12.70 17.67
C VAL A 171 16.99 13.07 17.16
N TYR A 172 17.12 13.50 15.89
CA TYR A 172 18.41 13.93 15.35
C TYR A 172 19.12 14.99 16.21
N PHE A 173 18.38 16.01 16.68
CA PHE A 173 18.94 17.08 17.53
C PHE A 173 19.26 16.66 18.97
N ARG A 174 18.73 15.52 19.42
CA ARG A 174 18.90 15.02 20.79
C ARG A 174 20.02 13.99 20.90
N LEU A 175 20.40 13.38 19.77
CA LEU A 175 21.53 12.49 19.69
C LEU A 175 22.85 13.25 19.86
N LYS A 176 23.86 12.56 20.39
CA LYS A 176 25.24 13.06 20.39
C LYS A 176 25.68 13.33 18.94
N PRO A 177 26.55 14.32 18.69
CA PRO A 177 26.95 14.75 17.34
C PRO A 177 27.39 13.61 16.40
N ASN A 178 28.23 12.67 16.89
CA ASN A 178 28.68 11.52 16.11
C ASN A 178 27.53 10.54 15.79
N LEU A 179 26.69 10.24 16.79
CA LEU A 179 25.51 9.39 16.59
C LEU A 179 24.51 10.03 15.63
N ALA A 180 24.32 11.36 15.70
CA ALA A 180 23.44 12.08 14.79
C ALA A 180 23.91 12.00 13.33
N LYS A 181 25.23 12.05 13.07
CA LYS A 181 25.80 11.84 11.72
C LYS A 181 25.51 10.43 11.21
N ILE A 182 25.76 9.41 12.03
CA ILE A 182 25.50 8.00 11.68
C ILE A 182 24.00 7.77 11.46
N PHE A 183 23.14 8.34 12.31
CA PHE A 183 21.70 8.27 12.15
C PHE A 183 21.26 8.84 10.80
N ALA A 184 21.73 10.04 10.45
CA ALA A 184 21.46 10.64 9.15
C ALA A 184 21.97 9.77 8.00
N LEU A 185 23.21 9.28 8.09
CA LEU A 185 23.80 8.42 7.07
C LEU A 185 22.98 7.15 6.84
N LEU A 186 22.53 6.48 7.91
CA LEU A 186 21.71 5.27 7.80
C LEU A 186 20.34 5.57 7.18
N ILE A 187 19.67 6.67 7.55
CA ILE A 187 18.42 7.08 6.88
C ILE A 187 18.65 7.31 5.38
N TYR A 188 19.74 7.98 5.00
CA TYR A 188 20.10 8.18 3.59
C TYR A 188 20.41 6.86 2.88
N LEU A 189 21.13 5.94 3.53
CA LEU A 189 21.48 4.64 2.96
C LEU A 189 20.21 3.82 2.65
N VAL A 190 19.28 3.74 3.59
CA VAL A 190 18.00 3.01 3.42
C VAL A 190 17.17 3.64 2.31
N ALA A 191 17.07 4.97 2.28
CA ALA A 191 16.40 5.68 1.20
C ALA A 191 17.07 5.43 -0.15
N SER A 192 18.40 5.47 -0.24
CA SER A 192 19.12 5.19 -1.48
C SER A 192 18.87 3.77 -1.99
N CYS A 193 18.68 2.78 -1.11
CA CYS A 193 18.26 1.44 -1.52
C CYS A 193 16.88 1.47 -2.21
N ASP A 194 15.88 2.15 -1.63
CA ASP A 194 14.55 2.29 -2.25
C ASP A 194 14.62 2.99 -3.61
N PHE A 195 15.31 4.13 -3.67
CA PHE A 195 15.51 4.88 -4.91
C PHE A 195 16.25 4.07 -5.97
N PHE A 196 17.23 3.24 -5.57
CA PHE A 196 17.95 2.37 -6.47
C PHE A 196 17.04 1.30 -7.07
N LEU A 197 16.26 0.59 -6.24
CA LEU A 197 15.32 -0.43 -6.71
C LEU A 197 14.27 0.16 -7.66
N ARG A 198 13.64 1.27 -7.27
CA ARG A 198 12.64 1.99 -8.07
C ARG A 198 13.25 2.56 -9.35
N GLY A 199 14.45 3.12 -9.28
CA GLY A 199 15.16 3.75 -10.38
C GLY A 199 15.62 2.76 -11.44
N VAL A 200 16.25 1.65 -11.05
CA VAL A 200 16.64 0.57 -11.97
C VAL A 200 15.42 -0.04 -12.65
N SER A 201 14.36 -0.31 -11.88
CA SER A 201 13.10 -0.84 -12.41
C SER A 201 12.43 0.15 -13.37
N ALA A 202 12.51 1.45 -13.09
CA ALA A 202 12.04 2.50 -14.00
C ALA A 202 12.85 2.56 -15.29
N LEU A 203 14.18 2.48 -15.24
CA LEU A 203 15.05 2.43 -16.42
C LEU A 203 14.79 1.20 -17.29
N ALA A 204 14.55 0.04 -16.68
CA ALA A 204 14.14 -1.16 -17.40
C ALA A 204 12.78 -0.96 -18.10
N ARG A 205 11.79 -0.38 -17.41
CA ARG A 205 10.47 -0.04 -17.98
C ARG A 205 10.51 1.07 -19.04
N LEU A 206 11.58 1.86 -19.08
CA LEU A 206 11.88 2.83 -20.15
C LEU A 206 12.67 2.21 -21.32
N ARG A 207 12.98 0.90 -21.24
CA ARG A 207 13.79 0.15 -22.22
C ARG A 207 15.23 0.63 -22.34
N LEU A 208 15.74 1.36 -21.34
CA LEU A 208 17.15 1.78 -21.26
C LEU A 208 18.03 0.66 -20.69
N LEU A 209 17.47 -0.20 -19.85
CA LEU A 209 18.11 -1.42 -19.37
C LEU A 209 17.37 -2.63 -19.95
N LYS A 210 18.12 -3.66 -20.36
CA LYS A 210 17.53 -4.91 -20.87
C LYS A 210 17.00 -5.74 -19.71
N SER A 211 15.69 -5.96 -19.67
CA SER A 211 15.06 -6.82 -18.66
C SER A 211 15.47 -8.29 -18.76
N SER A 212 16.10 -8.72 -19.86
CA SER A 212 16.70 -10.06 -19.99
C SER A 212 17.95 -10.24 -19.14
N ASN A 213 18.56 -9.16 -18.64
CA ASN A 213 19.69 -9.27 -17.72
C ASN A 213 19.17 -9.81 -16.36
N PRO A 214 19.71 -10.94 -15.85
CA PRO A 214 19.26 -11.54 -14.60
C PRO A 214 19.27 -10.57 -13.41
N LEU A 215 20.26 -9.68 -13.33
CA LEU A 215 20.35 -8.70 -12.24
C LEU A 215 19.21 -7.68 -12.30
N VAL A 216 18.91 -7.15 -13.50
CA VAL A 216 17.83 -6.17 -13.70
C VAL A 216 16.48 -6.82 -13.40
N PHE A 217 16.27 -8.05 -13.86
CA PHE A 217 15.05 -8.80 -13.58
C PHE A 217 14.86 -9.04 -12.07
N ASN A 218 15.90 -9.51 -11.38
CA ASN A 218 15.85 -9.72 -9.93
C ASN A 218 15.58 -8.43 -9.15
N VAL A 219 16.16 -7.30 -9.57
CA VAL A 219 15.87 -5.98 -8.99
C VAL A 219 14.41 -5.58 -9.21
N MET A 220 13.84 -5.83 -10.39
CA MET A 220 12.42 -5.57 -10.66
C MET A 220 11.50 -6.43 -9.78
N VAL A 221 11.81 -7.71 -9.61
CA VAL A 221 11.05 -8.62 -8.73
C VAL A 221 11.15 -8.17 -7.27
N LEU A 222 12.34 -7.73 -6.84
CA LEU A 222 12.55 -7.22 -5.49
C LEU A 222 11.82 -5.88 -5.28
N GLU A 223 11.84 -4.99 -6.28
CA GLU A 223 11.14 -3.69 -6.23
C GLU A 223 9.66 -3.85 -5.95
N ASP A 224 8.99 -4.80 -6.60
CA ASP A 224 7.56 -5.08 -6.43
C ASP A 224 7.19 -5.37 -4.96
N LYS A 225 8.10 -6.01 -4.21
CA LYS A 225 7.92 -6.36 -2.79
C LYS A 225 8.65 -5.42 -1.83
N SER A 226 9.38 -4.43 -2.34
CA SER A 226 10.39 -3.69 -1.59
C SER A 226 9.83 -2.77 -0.50
N THR A 227 8.65 -2.18 -0.71
CA THR A 227 8.08 -1.15 0.18
C THR A 227 8.05 -1.61 1.64
N VAL A 228 7.59 -2.85 1.89
CA VAL A 228 7.53 -3.43 3.24
C VAL A 228 8.92 -3.56 3.85
N TYR A 229 9.87 -4.13 3.11
CA TYR A 229 11.26 -4.32 3.58
C TYR A 229 11.97 -3.00 3.87
N ILE A 230 11.76 -1.98 3.04
CA ILE A 230 12.34 -0.64 3.23
C ILE A 230 11.77 0.01 4.49
N VAL A 231 10.46 -0.05 4.73
CA VAL A 231 9.83 0.51 5.94
C VAL A 231 10.28 -0.24 7.18
N ILE A 232 10.46 -1.58 7.11
CA ILE A 232 11.08 -2.36 8.19
C ILE A 232 12.50 -1.86 8.47
N LEU A 233 13.32 -1.63 7.44
CA LEU A 233 14.69 -1.19 7.62
C LEU A 233 14.76 0.21 8.24
N PHE A 234 13.90 1.15 7.82
CA PHE A 234 13.75 2.43 8.51
C PHE A 234 13.34 2.27 9.97
N THR A 235 12.44 1.34 10.26
CA THR A 235 11.96 1.05 11.62
C THR A 235 13.06 0.46 12.50
N ILE A 236 13.90 -0.43 11.96
CA ILE A 236 15.08 -0.96 12.65
C ILE A 236 16.03 0.19 13.03
N VAL A 237 16.36 1.07 12.08
CA VAL A 237 17.19 2.25 12.34
C VAL A 237 16.54 3.14 13.42
N ALA A 238 15.26 3.45 13.27
CA ALA A 238 14.50 4.25 14.24
C ALA A 238 14.52 3.65 15.65
N CYS A 239 14.35 2.33 15.79
CA CYS A 239 14.38 1.63 17.07
C CYS A 239 15.77 1.62 17.69
N ILE A 240 16.82 1.33 16.91
CA ILE A 240 18.21 1.33 17.39
C ILE A 240 18.57 2.71 17.98
N PHE A 241 18.32 3.80 17.25
CA PHE A 241 18.65 5.13 17.74
C PHE A 241 17.74 5.61 18.87
N SER A 242 16.49 5.13 18.92
CA SER A 242 15.61 5.37 20.06
C SER A 242 16.13 4.68 21.33
N LEU A 243 16.65 3.45 21.23
CA LEU A 243 17.27 2.73 22.34
C LEU A 243 18.57 3.38 22.81
N LEU A 244 19.42 3.83 21.89
CA LEU A 244 20.66 4.56 22.22
C LEU A 244 20.35 5.86 22.97
N LEU A 245 19.39 6.65 22.47
CA LEU A 245 18.96 7.88 23.13
C LEU A 245 18.27 7.60 24.48
N PHE A 246 17.56 6.48 24.61
CA PHE A 246 16.94 6.07 25.86
C PHE A 246 18.00 5.76 26.92
N LYS A 247 19.06 5.02 26.56
CA LYS A 247 20.20 4.72 27.45
C LYS A 247 20.83 6.01 27.99
N ASP A 248 21.05 6.99 27.11
CA ASP A 248 21.60 8.30 27.46
C ASP A 248 20.63 9.14 28.30
N SER A 249 19.32 8.88 28.23
CA SER A 249 18.28 9.67 28.92
C SER A 249 17.74 9.03 30.20
N ARG A 250 18.38 7.97 30.74
CA ARG A 250 17.87 7.25 31.91
C ARG A 250 18.01 8.00 33.22
N LYS A 251 19.18 8.59 33.47
CA LYS A 251 19.50 9.24 34.73
C LYS A 251 20.09 10.62 34.46
N VAL A 252 19.79 11.55 35.35
CA VAL A 252 20.45 12.85 35.38
C VAL A 252 21.88 12.62 35.86
N ILE A 253 22.87 13.03 35.06
CA ILE A 253 24.30 12.93 35.39
C ILE A 253 24.82 14.35 35.59
N GLY A 254 25.51 14.58 36.71
CA GLY A 254 26.17 15.86 37.03
C GLY A 254 25.69 16.49 38.33
N THR A 255 26.49 17.43 38.84
CA THR A 255 26.15 18.27 40.01
C THR A 255 25.53 19.58 39.54
N PHE A 256 24.40 19.99 40.12
CA PHE A 256 23.68 21.19 39.71
C PHE A 256 23.81 22.29 40.75
N LYS A 257 24.17 23.51 40.32
CA LYS A 257 24.31 24.68 41.20
C LYS A 257 23.01 25.09 41.89
N ASN A 258 21.86 24.82 41.26
CA ASN A 258 20.53 25.18 41.77
C ASN A 258 19.50 24.12 41.33
N ASN A 259 18.46 23.94 42.15
CA ASN A 259 17.24 23.17 41.87
C ASN A 259 16.58 23.56 40.54
N ALA A 260 16.65 24.82 40.11
CA ALA A 260 16.12 25.25 38.81
C ALA A 260 16.81 24.55 37.63
N LEU A 261 18.15 24.46 37.66
CA LEU A 261 18.93 23.77 36.62
C LEU A 261 18.68 22.26 36.64
N LEU A 262 18.49 21.67 37.82
CA LEU A 262 18.09 20.27 37.95
C LEU A 262 16.71 20.01 37.30
N ARG A 263 15.72 20.91 37.52
CA ARG A 263 14.39 20.80 36.89
C ARG A 263 14.47 20.92 35.37
N LEU A 264 15.28 21.84 34.86
CA LEU A 264 15.50 22.02 33.43
C LEU A 264 16.09 20.74 32.79
N GLU A 265 17.08 20.13 33.43
CA GLU A 265 17.69 18.90 32.94
C GLU A 265 16.72 17.71 33.00
N LYS A 266 15.95 17.57 34.08
CA LYS A 266 14.87 16.56 34.15
C LYS A 266 13.83 16.75 33.03
N ALA A 267 13.45 18.00 32.74
CA ALA A 267 12.54 18.31 31.65
C ALA A 267 13.14 17.96 30.28
N ARG A 268 14.44 18.21 30.06
CA ARG A 268 15.18 17.77 28.87
C ARG A 268 15.11 16.26 28.67
N LEU A 269 15.43 15.49 29.72
CA LEU A 269 15.40 14.02 29.65
C LEU A 269 13.98 13.47 29.43
N LYS A 270 12.97 14.06 30.08
CA LYS A 270 11.55 13.70 29.85
C LYS A 270 11.17 13.95 28.38
N ASN A 271 11.53 15.10 27.83
CA ASN A 271 11.29 15.43 26.44
C ASN A 271 12.01 14.46 25.49
N ASN A 272 13.26 14.07 25.78
CA ASN A 272 13.97 13.05 24.99
C ASN A 272 13.23 11.72 24.98
N LYS A 273 12.71 11.28 26.14
CA LYS A 273 11.88 10.07 26.24
C LYS A 273 10.61 10.16 25.41
N HIS A 274 9.94 11.31 25.36
CA HIS A 274 8.74 11.49 24.53
C HIS A 274 9.06 11.39 23.03
N TRP A 275 10.15 12.02 22.55
CA TRP A 275 10.48 11.97 21.13
C TRP A 275 11.01 10.61 20.67
N LEU A 276 11.79 9.91 21.50
CA LEU A 276 12.25 8.56 21.16
C LEU A 276 11.10 7.55 21.20
N THR A 277 10.17 7.68 22.16
CA THR A 277 8.99 6.79 22.23
C THR A 277 8.06 7.04 21.06
N SER A 278 7.85 8.32 20.69
CA SER A 278 7.11 8.70 19.48
C SER A 278 7.74 8.09 18.21
N LEU A 279 9.06 8.25 18.02
CA LEU A 279 9.75 7.69 16.85
C LEU A 279 9.61 6.16 16.78
N ALA A 280 9.89 5.45 17.88
CA ALA A 280 9.77 4.00 17.92
C ALA A 280 8.32 3.54 17.71
N PHE A 281 7.37 4.14 18.43
CA PHE A 281 5.95 3.78 18.38
C PHE A 281 5.38 3.93 16.97
N PHE A 282 5.50 5.11 16.35
CA PHE A 282 4.91 5.33 15.02
C PHE A 282 5.61 4.54 13.91
N SER A 283 6.90 4.22 14.06
CA SER A 283 7.62 3.36 13.11
C SER A 283 7.20 1.89 13.25
N ILE A 284 7.04 1.38 14.48
CA ILE A 284 6.54 0.01 14.70
C ILE A 284 5.08 -0.09 14.24
N LEU A 285 4.27 0.92 14.55
CA LEU A 285 2.88 1.00 14.12
C LEU A 285 2.76 0.99 12.60
N SER A 286 3.61 1.71 11.86
CA SER A 286 3.56 1.71 10.39
C SER A 286 3.88 0.32 9.81
N VAL A 287 4.89 -0.38 10.34
CA VAL A 287 5.18 -1.76 9.95
C VAL A 287 4.01 -2.68 10.26
N PHE A 288 3.46 -2.63 11.47
CA PHE A 288 2.32 -3.46 11.88
C PHE A 288 1.09 -3.23 10.97
N LEU A 289 0.81 -1.98 10.64
CA LEU A 289 -0.30 -1.59 9.76
C LEU A 289 -0.11 -2.09 8.32
N ILE A 290 1.07 -1.88 7.73
CA ILE A 290 1.37 -2.28 6.36
C ILE A 290 1.47 -3.81 6.22
N THR A 291 1.85 -4.53 7.28
CA THR A 291 2.04 -5.99 7.23
C THR A 291 0.80 -6.73 7.71
N VAL A 292 0.57 -6.74 9.03
CA VAL A 292 -0.46 -7.56 9.69
C VAL A 292 -1.85 -7.07 9.33
N VAL A 293 -2.10 -5.77 9.51
CA VAL A 293 -3.44 -5.22 9.32
C VAL A 293 -3.82 -5.18 7.85
N HIS A 294 -2.91 -4.76 6.97
CA HIS A 294 -3.13 -4.77 5.53
C HIS A 294 -3.47 -6.18 5.05
N SER A 295 -2.68 -7.18 5.44
CA SER A 295 -2.95 -8.59 5.11
C SER A 295 -4.31 -9.04 5.62
N HIS A 296 -4.75 -8.59 6.79
CA HIS A 296 -6.05 -8.95 7.35
C HIS A 296 -7.22 -8.34 6.58
N ILE A 297 -7.12 -7.08 6.14
CA ILE A 297 -8.21 -6.40 5.42
C ILE A 297 -8.24 -6.70 3.92
N THR A 298 -7.12 -7.15 3.33
CA THR A 298 -7.05 -7.51 1.90
C THR A 298 -7.18 -9.02 1.67
N LYS A 299 -7.51 -9.81 2.70
CA LYS A 299 -7.75 -11.24 2.52
C LYS A 299 -8.82 -11.45 1.45
N PRO A 300 -8.55 -12.25 0.41
CA PRO A 300 -9.57 -12.56 -0.58
C PRO A 300 -10.71 -13.30 0.12
N VAL A 301 -11.96 -12.93 -0.21
CA VAL A 301 -13.13 -13.60 0.35
C VAL A 301 -13.06 -15.09 0.00
N ALA A 302 -13.08 -15.94 1.03
CA ALA A 302 -13.13 -17.38 0.84
C ALA A 302 -14.50 -17.74 0.24
N LEU A 303 -14.48 -18.55 -0.82
CA LEU A 303 -15.71 -19.06 -1.39
C LEU A 303 -16.28 -20.14 -0.45
N THR A 304 -17.60 -20.18 -0.28
CA THR A 304 -18.26 -21.26 0.47
C THR A 304 -17.87 -22.63 -0.10
N PRO A 305 -17.59 -23.64 0.74
CA PRO A 305 -17.22 -24.96 0.23
C PRO A 305 -18.37 -25.59 -0.56
N PRO A 306 -18.08 -26.46 -1.55
CA PRO A 306 -19.12 -27.22 -2.24
C PRO A 306 -19.95 -28.08 -1.29
N GLN A 307 -21.26 -28.05 -1.47
CA GLN A 307 -22.24 -28.89 -0.80
C GLN A 307 -22.34 -30.25 -1.51
N PRO A 308 -22.72 -31.32 -0.79
CA PRO A 308 -23.00 -32.61 -1.42
C PRO A 308 -24.28 -32.54 -2.25
N TYR A 309 -24.38 -33.40 -3.27
CA TYR A 309 -25.62 -33.65 -4.02
C TYR A 309 -25.87 -35.16 -4.12
N GLN A 310 -27.06 -35.52 -4.57
CA GLN A 310 -27.43 -36.91 -4.87
C GLN A 310 -27.16 -37.22 -6.34
N GLU A 311 -27.02 -38.49 -6.68
CA GLU A 311 -26.86 -38.95 -8.06
C GLU A 311 -27.90 -40.02 -8.39
N GLU A 312 -28.53 -39.89 -9.56
CA GLU A 312 -29.45 -40.87 -10.13
C GLU A 312 -28.96 -41.20 -11.55
N GLY A 313 -28.09 -42.20 -11.68
CA GLY A 313 -27.45 -42.56 -12.95
C GLY A 313 -26.51 -41.46 -13.47
N ASN A 314 -26.84 -40.88 -14.64
CA ASN A 314 -26.07 -39.77 -15.22
C ASN A 314 -26.53 -38.38 -14.76
N MET A 315 -27.51 -38.32 -13.85
CA MET A 315 -28.08 -37.08 -13.36
C MET A 315 -27.54 -36.74 -11.97
N ILE A 316 -27.13 -35.49 -11.79
CA ILE A 316 -27.01 -34.86 -10.48
C ILE A 316 -28.41 -34.42 -10.02
N VAL A 317 -28.74 -34.71 -8.78
CA VAL A 317 -30.05 -34.46 -8.18
C VAL A 317 -29.90 -33.64 -6.91
N ILE A 318 -30.55 -32.48 -6.87
CA ILE A 318 -30.52 -31.55 -5.73
C ILE A 318 -31.97 -31.31 -5.28
N PRO A 319 -32.38 -31.81 -4.10
CA PRO A 319 -33.67 -31.48 -3.50
C PRO A 319 -33.83 -29.96 -3.33
N LEU A 320 -35.00 -29.41 -3.64
CA LEU A 320 -35.24 -27.97 -3.45
C LEU A 320 -35.13 -27.55 -1.99
N THR A 321 -35.45 -28.44 -1.05
CA THR A 321 -35.29 -28.21 0.40
C THR A 321 -33.87 -27.87 0.80
N ASP A 322 -32.87 -28.29 0.01
CA ASP A 322 -31.46 -28.08 0.31
C ASP A 322 -30.98 -26.69 -0.13
N VAL A 323 -31.79 -25.99 -0.95
CA VAL A 323 -31.43 -24.72 -1.60
C VAL A 323 -32.53 -23.64 -1.53
N GLU A 324 -33.58 -23.84 -0.73
CA GLU A 324 -34.77 -22.97 -0.71
C GLU A 324 -34.69 -21.76 0.24
N ASP A 325 -33.59 -21.62 0.98
CA ASP A 325 -33.38 -20.58 2.00
C ASP A 325 -33.11 -19.18 1.40
N GLY A 326 -32.80 -19.10 0.10
CA GLY A 326 -32.51 -17.85 -0.60
C GLY A 326 -31.03 -17.48 -0.67
N HIS A 327 -30.15 -18.29 -0.09
CA HIS A 327 -28.70 -18.09 -0.06
C HIS A 327 -27.98 -18.68 -1.28
N LEU A 328 -26.67 -18.43 -1.37
CA LEU A 328 -25.80 -19.04 -2.37
C LEU A 328 -25.41 -20.46 -1.97
N HIS A 329 -25.85 -21.45 -2.76
CA HIS A 329 -25.41 -22.83 -2.63
C HIS A 329 -24.39 -23.14 -3.72
N ARG A 330 -23.22 -23.63 -3.34
CA ARG A 330 -22.17 -24.03 -4.27
C ARG A 330 -22.09 -25.55 -4.34
N PHE A 331 -21.87 -26.07 -5.53
CA PHE A 331 -21.63 -27.48 -5.80
C PHE A 331 -20.40 -27.64 -6.71
N SER A 332 -19.87 -28.86 -6.78
CA SER A 332 -18.68 -29.20 -7.55
C SER A 332 -18.86 -30.57 -8.20
N TYR A 333 -18.62 -30.63 -9.50
CA TYR A 333 -18.57 -31.87 -10.27
C TYR A 333 -17.15 -32.09 -10.79
N ILE A 334 -16.58 -33.25 -10.51
CA ILE A 334 -15.27 -33.62 -11.04
C ILE A 334 -15.46 -34.26 -12.41
N ALA A 335 -15.12 -33.52 -13.46
CA ALA A 335 -15.28 -33.93 -14.83
C ALA A 335 -14.23 -34.97 -15.26
N THR A 336 -14.48 -35.60 -16.40
CA THR A 336 -13.58 -36.58 -17.02
C THR A 336 -12.26 -35.89 -17.40
N GLY A 337 -11.20 -36.20 -16.65
CA GLY A 337 -9.89 -35.52 -16.75
C GLY A 337 -9.46 -34.83 -15.46
N GLY A 338 -10.33 -34.79 -14.43
CA GLY A 338 -10.02 -34.25 -13.11
C GLY A 338 -10.31 -32.75 -12.95
N ASN A 339 -11.00 -32.12 -13.90
CA ASN A 339 -11.39 -30.71 -13.82
C ASN A 339 -12.50 -30.52 -12.79
N ASN A 340 -12.32 -29.58 -11.86
CA ASN A 340 -13.31 -29.27 -10.84
C ASN A 340 -14.32 -28.24 -11.36
N VAL A 341 -15.42 -28.72 -11.97
CA VAL A 341 -16.49 -27.88 -12.51
C VAL A 341 -17.41 -27.44 -11.39
N ARG A 342 -17.23 -26.20 -10.94
CA ARG A 342 -18.04 -25.60 -9.88
C ARG A 342 -19.26 -24.91 -10.46
N PHE A 343 -20.40 -25.03 -9.78
CA PHE A 343 -21.62 -24.31 -10.12
C PHE A 343 -22.34 -23.81 -8.86
N ILE A 344 -23.22 -22.83 -9.04
CA ILE A 344 -24.03 -22.26 -7.96
C ILE A 344 -25.52 -22.39 -8.25
N VAL A 345 -26.30 -22.51 -7.17
CA VAL A 345 -27.76 -22.52 -7.17
C VAL A 345 -28.23 -21.42 -6.24
N VAL A 346 -29.19 -20.61 -6.70
CA VAL A 346 -29.80 -19.54 -5.90
C VAL A 346 -31.31 -19.50 -6.17
N LYS A 347 -32.12 -19.44 -5.12
CA LYS A 347 -33.57 -19.21 -5.25
C LYS A 347 -33.83 -17.76 -5.67
N LYS A 348 -34.66 -17.58 -6.70
CA LYS A 348 -35.00 -16.24 -7.20
C LYS A 348 -35.96 -15.54 -6.22
N PRO A 349 -35.85 -14.21 -6.02
CA PRO A 349 -36.66 -13.50 -5.02
C PRO A 349 -38.17 -13.49 -5.31
N LYS A 350 -38.54 -13.58 -6.59
CA LYS A 350 -39.94 -13.56 -7.05
C LYS A 350 -40.29 -14.91 -7.69
N GLY A 351 -41.26 -15.60 -7.11
CA GLY A 351 -41.72 -16.93 -7.54
C GLY A 351 -40.86 -18.08 -7.02
N GLY A 352 -41.33 -19.33 -7.14
CA GLY A 352 -40.64 -20.54 -6.69
C GLY A 352 -39.56 -21.04 -7.67
N SER A 353 -38.89 -20.14 -8.38
CA SER A 353 -37.91 -20.49 -9.43
C SER A 353 -36.47 -20.37 -8.95
N TYR A 354 -35.57 -21.12 -9.58
CA TYR A 354 -34.16 -21.19 -9.21
C TYR A 354 -33.29 -20.71 -10.37
N GLY A 355 -32.18 -20.05 -10.05
CA GLY A 355 -31.13 -19.68 -10.99
C GLY A 355 -29.94 -20.60 -10.79
N LEU A 356 -29.48 -21.23 -11.87
CA LEU A 356 -28.28 -22.05 -11.89
C LEU A 356 -27.29 -21.51 -12.92
N GLY A 357 -26.00 -21.60 -12.60
CA GLY A 357 -24.92 -21.29 -13.51
C GLY A 357 -23.58 -21.73 -12.94
N LEU A 358 -22.58 -21.82 -13.81
CA LEU A 358 -21.20 -22.11 -13.41
C LEU A 358 -20.71 -21.05 -12.41
N ASP A 359 -19.84 -21.43 -11.50
CA ASP A 359 -19.14 -20.52 -10.58
C ASP A 359 -18.00 -19.79 -11.33
N ALA A 360 -18.37 -19.21 -12.48
CA ALA A 360 -17.54 -18.51 -13.44
C ALA A 360 -18.41 -17.58 -14.32
N CYS A 361 -17.81 -16.53 -14.89
CA CYS A 361 -18.43 -15.72 -15.96
C CYS A 361 -17.49 -15.49 -17.14
N ASP A 362 -18.05 -14.99 -18.23
CA ASP A 362 -17.32 -14.73 -19.47
C ASP A 362 -16.33 -13.55 -19.36
N ILE A 363 -16.50 -12.66 -18.38
CA ILE A 363 -15.61 -11.51 -18.15
C ILE A 363 -14.48 -11.86 -17.18
N CYS A 364 -14.81 -12.49 -16.05
CA CYS A 364 -13.87 -12.71 -14.94
C CYS A 364 -13.36 -14.14 -14.84
N GLY A 365 -13.81 -15.05 -15.70
CA GLY A 365 -13.46 -16.46 -15.64
C GLY A 365 -13.89 -17.11 -14.33
N ILE A 366 -13.09 -18.07 -13.85
CA ILE A 366 -13.36 -18.93 -12.69
C ILE A 366 -13.15 -18.28 -11.31
N ALA A 367 -13.25 -16.95 -11.22
CA ALA A 367 -13.10 -16.25 -9.95
C ALA A 367 -14.15 -16.70 -8.91
N GLY A 368 -15.35 -17.03 -9.38
CA GLY A 368 -16.49 -17.45 -8.55
C GLY A 368 -17.26 -16.31 -7.91
N TYR A 369 -18.29 -16.67 -7.15
CA TYR A 369 -19.26 -15.78 -6.54
C TYR A 369 -19.36 -15.96 -5.03
N PHE A 370 -19.62 -14.90 -4.27
CA PHE A 370 -19.84 -15.00 -2.83
C PHE A 370 -21.08 -14.21 -2.44
N GLU A 371 -21.60 -14.50 -1.26
CA GLU A 371 -22.75 -13.78 -0.72
C GLU A 371 -22.30 -12.67 0.23
N ARG A 372 -22.86 -11.46 0.05
CA ARG A 372 -22.62 -10.28 0.89
C ARG A 372 -23.93 -9.55 1.10
N ASN A 373 -24.42 -9.49 2.34
CA ASN A 373 -25.69 -8.83 2.69
C ASN A 373 -26.87 -9.35 1.83
N ASP A 374 -27.01 -10.67 1.71
CA ASP A 374 -28.03 -11.34 0.87
C ASP A 374 -27.95 -11.04 -0.64
N GLU A 375 -26.84 -10.44 -1.10
CA GLU A 375 -26.56 -10.24 -2.52
C GLU A 375 -25.49 -11.20 -3.01
N ILE A 376 -25.60 -11.60 -4.29
CA ILE A 376 -24.60 -12.45 -4.95
C ILE A 376 -23.58 -11.55 -5.64
N VAL A 377 -22.30 -11.68 -5.31
CA VAL A 377 -21.26 -10.77 -5.80
C VAL A 377 -20.16 -11.54 -6.51
N CYS A 378 -19.74 -11.08 -7.68
CA CYS A 378 -18.58 -11.66 -8.37
C CYS A 378 -17.30 -11.36 -7.58
N LYS A 379 -16.52 -12.40 -7.25
CA LYS A 379 -15.28 -12.27 -6.46
C LYS A 379 -14.22 -11.37 -7.08
N ARG A 380 -14.20 -11.23 -8.41
CA ARG A 380 -13.18 -10.46 -9.14
C ARG A 380 -13.61 -9.02 -9.47
N CYS A 381 -14.81 -8.85 -10.03
CA CYS A 381 -15.29 -7.53 -10.48
C CYS A 381 -16.05 -6.77 -9.37
N ASP A 382 -16.37 -7.43 -8.23
CA ASP A 382 -17.20 -6.92 -7.12
C ASP A 382 -18.58 -6.40 -7.56
N VAL A 383 -19.01 -6.73 -8.78
CA VAL A 383 -20.34 -6.39 -9.29
C VAL A 383 -21.37 -7.27 -8.59
N VAL A 384 -22.39 -6.62 -8.06
CA VAL A 384 -23.59 -7.23 -7.48
C VAL A 384 -24.46 -7.80 -8.60
N MET A 385 -24.78 -9.09 -8.51
CA MET A 385 -25.64 -9.79 -9.45
C MET A 385 -27.10 -9.65 -9.03
N ASN A 386 -27.96 -9.39 -10.01
CA ASN A 386 -29.40 -9.50 -9.78
C ASN A 386 -29.77 -10.98 -9.69
N LYS A 387 -30.21 -11.45 -8.50
CA LYS A 387 -30.60 -12.85 -8.28
C LYS A 387 -31.62 -13.37 -9.32
N SER A 388 -32.51 -12.49 -9.81
CA SER A 388 -33.51 -12.87 -10.83
C SER A 388 -32.90 -13.20 -12.19
N THR A 389 -31.72 -12.63 -12.50
CA THR A 389 -31.03 -12.83 -13.78
C THR A 389 -30.05 -14.01 -13.75
N ILE A 390 -29.83 -14.65 -12.60
CA ILE A 390 -29.00 -15.87 -12.54
C ILE A 390 -29.69 -16.98 -13.37
N GLY A 391 -28.92 -17.60 -14.27
CA GLY A 391 -29.42 -18.52 -15.30
C GLY A 391 -29.63 -17.90 -16.69
N PHE A 392 -29.42 -16.59 -16.86
CA PHE A 392 -29.38 -15.94 -18.16
C PHE A 392 -27.93 -15.64 -18.60
N LYS A 393 -27.70 -15.49 -19.91
CA LYS A 393 -26.35 -15.19 -20.44
C LYS A 393 -26.00 -13.70 -20.28
N GLY A 394 -24.70 -13.40 -20.12
CA GLY A 394 -24.14 -12.06 -20.32
C GLY A 394 -23.43 -11.44 -19.10
N GLY A 395 -22.41 -10.62 -19.37
CA GLY A 395 -21.74 -9.79 -18.37
C GLY A 395 -20.96 -10.57 -17.30
N CYS A 396 -20.98 -10.07 -16.06
CA CYS A 396 -20.44 -10.80 -14.89
C CYS A 396 -21.44 -11.86 -14.35
N ASN A 397 -22.57 -12.15 -15.03
CA ASN A 397 -23.55 -13.15 -14.58
C ASN A 397 -22.99 -14.59 -14.69
N PRO A 398 -23.35 -15.52 -13.79
CA PRO A 398 -22.92 -16.92 -13.87
C PRO A 398 -23.24 -17.52 -15.24
N VAL A 399 -22.27 -18.21 -15.87
CA VAL A 399 -22.49 -18.84 -17.19
C VAL A 399 -23.59 -19.90 -17.06
N PRO A 400 -24.72 -19.78 -17.77
CA PRO A 400 -25.82 -20.71 -17.62
C PRO A 400 -25.53 -22.02 -18.35
N PHE A 401 -26.11 -23.10 -17.85
CA PHE A 401 -26.11 -24.42 -18.46
C PHE A 401 -27.49 -25.06 -18.31
N GLU A 402 -27.75 -26.15 -19.05
CA GLU A 402 -29.06 -26.81 -19.07
C GLU A 402 -29.33 -27.60 -17.78
N TYR A 403 -30.51 -27.41 -17.21
CA TYR A 403 -31.04 -28.14 -16.05
C TYR A 403 -32.57 -28.24 -16.14
N GLU A 404 -33.15 -29.18 -15.40
CA GLU A 404 -34.60 -29.36 -15.30
C GLU A 404 -35.03 -29.29 -13.83
N ILE A 405 -36.20 -28.70 -13.57
CA ILE A 405 -36.83 -28.72 -12.24
C ILE A 405 -38.14 -29.49 -12.35
N ARG A 406 -38.23 -30.63 -11.67
CA ARG A 406 -39.44 -31.46 -11.56
C ARG A 406 -39.49 -32.13 -10.21
N ASP A 407 -40.69 -32.47 -9.74
CA ASP A 407 -40.90 -33.22 -8.49
C ASP A 407 -40.15 -32.64 -7.26
N LYS A 408 -40.09 -31.31 -7.18
CA LYS A 408 -39.37 -30.57 -6.13
C LYS A 408 -37.87 -30.91 -6.02
N LYS A 409 -37.25 -31.29 -7.14
CA LYS A 409 -35.80 -31.52 -7.28
C LYS A 409 -35.28 -30.80 -8.52
N ILE A 410 -34.01 -30.42 -8.48
CA ILE A 410 -33.24 -29.97 -9.64
C ILE A 410 -32.47 -31.16 -10.19
N TYR A 411 -32.57 -31.36 -11.49
CA TYR A 411 -31.89 -32.41 -12.25
C TYR A 411 -30.90 -31.77 -13.23
N ILE A 412 -29.63 -32.20 -13.18
CA ILE A 412 -28.57 -31.71 -14.06
C ILE A 412 -27.91 -32.91 -14.72
N ASP A 413 -27.89 -32.96 -16.04
CA ASP A 413 -27.14 -33.99 -16.77
C ASP A 413 -25.63 -33.71 -16.64
N LYS A 414 -24.87 -34.69 -16.15
CA LYS A 414 -23.40 -34.60 -16.05
C LYS A 414 -22.75 -34.23 -17.39
N ALA A 415 -23.32 -34.68 -18.52
CA ALA A 415 -22.82 -34.36 -19.84
C ALA A 415 -22.81 -32.84 -20.14
N THR A 416 -23.73 -32.10 -19.54
CA THR A 416 -23.79 -30.63 -19.67
C THR A 416 -22.61 -29.96 -18.95
N LEU A 417 -22.20 -30.47 -17.79
CA LEU A 417 -21.03 -29.98 -17.06
C LEU A 417 -19.71 -30.42 -17.73
N GLU A 418 -19.68 -31.62 -18.30
CA GLU A 418 -18.54 -32.12 -19.09
C GLU A 418 -18.20 -31.21 -20.27
N LYS A 419 -19.21 -30.61 -20.92
CA LYS A 419 -18.99 -29.64 -22.02
C LYS A 419 -18.24 -28.38 -21.59
N GLU A 420 -18.29 -28.04 -20.30
CA GLU A 420 -17.67 -26.83 -19.75
C GLU A 420 -16.38 -27.11 -18.97
N LYS A 421 -15.89 -28.36 -18.98
CA LYS A 421 -14.73 -28.79 -18.18
C LYS A 421 -13.46 -27.98 -18.44
N ASP A 422 -13.23 -27.60 -19.70
CA ASP A 422 -12.02 -26.88 -20.12
C ASP A 422 -11.97 -25.43 -19.62
N ARG A 423 -13.08 -24.92 -19.06
CA ARG A 423 -13.12 -23.63 -18.36
C ARG A 423 -12.45 -23.69 -16.99
N PHE A 424 -12.40 -24.88 -16.38
CA PHE A 424 -11.90 -25.09 -15.02
C PHE A 424 -10.55 -25.83 -15.04
N PRO A 425 -9.64 -25.54 -14.08
CA PRO A 425 -8.39 -26.26 -13.95
C PRO A 425 -8.62 -27.70 -13.47
N VAL A 426 -7.63 -28.55 -13.72
CA VAL A 426 -7.54 -29.89 -13.11
C VAL A 426 -7.12 -29.74 -11.65
N GLY A 427 -7.88 -30.34 -10.73
CA GLY A 427 -7.70 -30.16 -9.28
C GLY A 427 -8.49 -29.00 -8.69
N ASP A 428 -8.18 -28.65 -7.44
CA ASP A 428 -8.85 -27.59 -6.66
C ASP A 428 -8.50 -26.14 -7.05
#